data_AF-A0A075HCE1-F1
#
_entry.id   AF-A0A075HCE1-F1
#
_cell.length_a   1.000
_cell.length_b   1.000
_cell.length_c   1.000
_cell.angle_alpha   90.00
_cell.angle_beta   90.00
_cell.angle_gamma   90.00
#
_symmetry.space_group_name_H-M   'P 1'
#
loop_
_entity.id
_entity.type
_entity.pdbx_description
1 polymer ?
#
loop_
_entity_poly.entity_id
_entity_poly.type
_entity_poly.pdbx_seq_one_letter_code
_entity_poly.pdbx_strand_id
1 'polypeptide(L)' 'MSEEYTRRGRNWKTAMGVLFLVVATVTLVRDIIIWSPDFVVEFFFNSDVNAQKISLGSIAFGMFMIAWGYKKPNVKTR' A
#
# COMPACT_ATOMS: atom_id res chain seq x y z
N MET A 1 11.90 -8.67 37.25
CA MET A 1 12.42 -7.72 36.24
C MET A 1 12.79 -8.59 35.04
N SER A 2 12.03 -8.71 33.95
CA SER A 2 11.21 -7.72 33.24
C SER A 2 10.11 -8.47 32.49
N GLU A 3 8.85 -8.06 32.64
CA GLU A 3 7.79 -8.45 31.71
C GLU A 3 8.02 -7.67 30.40
N GLU A 4 8.85 -8.20 29.50
CA GLU A 4 8.93 -7.66 28.14
C GLU A 4 7.64 -8.01 27.40
N TYR A 5 6.71 -7.08 27.51
CA TYR A 5 5.45 -7.02 26.80
C TYR A 5 5.64 -7.38 25.31
N THR A 6 5.20 -8.56 24.91
CA THR A 6 5.11 -9.01 23.51
C THR A 6 3.94 -8.30 22.79
N ARG A 7 3.94 -6.97 22.80
CA ARG A 7 2.96 -6.12 22.10
C ARG A 7 3.40 -5.72 20.69
N ARG A 8 4.56 -6.20 20.21
CA ARG A 8 5.22 -5.72 18.99
C ARG A 8 4.66 -6.28 17.67
N GLY A 9 3.79 -7.29 17.72
CA GLY A 9 3.26 -7.96 16.51
C GLY A 9 1.88 -7.50 16.02
N ARG A 10 1.13 -6.71 16.79
CA ARG A 10 -0.30 -6.47 16.49
C ARG A 10 -0.55 -5.55 15.28
N ASN A 11 0.37 -4.62 15.01
CA ASN A 11 0.20 -3.57 14.00
C ASN A 11 1.12 -3.74 12.78
N TRP A 12 1.92 -4.81 12.71
CA TRP A 12 2.92 -4.98 11.65
C TRP A 12 2.30 -5.00 10.25
N LYS A 13 1.16 -5.69 10.09
CA LYS A 13 0.47 -5.78 8.80
C LYS A 13 -0.07 -4.44 8.32
N THR A 14 -0.60 -3.63 9.24
CA THR A 14 -1.05 -2.27 8.96
C THR A 14 0.13 -1.34 8.68
N ALA A 15 1.23 -1.43 9.44
CA ALA A 15 2.45 -0.65 9.20
C ALA A 15 3.06 -0.95 7.82
N MET A 16 3.18 -2.23 7.45
CA MET A 16 3.65 -2.63 6.13
C MET A 16 2.73 -2.13 5.00
N GLY A 17 1.41 -2.22 5.20
CA GLY A 17 0.43 -1.71 4.22
C GLY A 17 0.51 -0.19 4.03
N VAL A 18 0.72 0.56 5.11
CA VAL A 18 0.95 2.02 5.04
C VAL A 18 2.23 2.33 4.28
N LEU A 19 3.33 1.62 4.54
CA LEU A 19 4.58 1.81 3.80
C LEU A 19 4.39 1.54 2.30
N PHE A 20 3.66 0.48 1.95
CA PHE A 20 3.30 0.20 0.55
C PHE A 20 2.51 1.33 -0.09
N LEU A 21 1.50 1.88 0.61
CA LEU A 21 0.74 3.03 0.11
C LEU A 21 1.59 4.28 -0.07
N VAL A 22 2.48 4.58 0.88
CA VAL A 22 3.37 5.75 0.81
C VAL A 22 4.27 5.65 -0.41
N VAL A 23 4.94 4.51 -0.59
CA VAL A 23 5.82 4.30 -1.75
C VAL A 23 5.03 4.45 -3.04
N ALA A 24 3.87 3.81 -3.14
CA ALA A 24 3.05 3.86 -4.35
C ALA A 24 2.50 5.26 -4.66
N THR A 25 2.13 6.02 -3.64
CA THR A 25 1.71 7.42 -3.77
C THR A 25 2.86 8.29 -4.28
N VAL A 26 4.07 8.10 -3.77
CA VAL A 26 5.25 8.82 -4.24
C VAL A 26 5.56 8.50 -5.71
N THR A 27 5.46 7.23 -6.13
CA THR A 27 5.63 6.87 -7.55
C THR A 27 4.56 7.50 -8.43
N LEU A 28 3.29 7.49 -8.01
CA LEU A 28 2.22 8.13 -8.77
C LEU A 28 2.43 9.64 -8.93
N VAL A 29 2.79 10.33 -7.84
CA VAL A 29 3.06 11.77 -7.88
C VAL A 29 4.27 12.06 -8.77
N ARG A 30 5.32 11.24 -8.70
CA ARG A 30 6.49 11.35 -9.57
C ARG A 30 6.10 11.19 -11.04
N ASP A 31 5.31 10.17 -11.37
CA ASP A 31 4.93 9.89 -12.75
C ASP A 31 4.00 10.99 -13.30
N ILE A 32 3.08 11.54 -12.49
CA ILE A 32 2.24 12.68 -12.85
C ILE A 32 3.08 13.92 -13.16
N ILE A 33 4.08 14.23 -12.32
CA ILE A 33 4.90 15.45 -12.46
C ILE A 33 5.85 15.34 -13.67
N ILE A 34 6.41 14.15 -13.92
CA ILE A 34 7.44 13.97 -14.96
C ILE A 34 6.84 13.68 -16.33
N TRP A 35 5.77 12.87 -16.41
CA TRP A 35 5.26 12.33 -17.68
C TRP A 35 3.95 12.96 -18.16
N SER A 36 3.35 13.90 -17.41
CA SER A 36 2.02 14.46 -17.74
C SER A 36 0.91 13.37 -17.69
N PRO A 37 -0.40 13.71 -17.66
CA PRO A 37 -1.47 12.71 -17.49
C PRO A 37 -1.62 11.70 -18.66
N ASP A 38 -0.82 11.83 -19.72
CA ASP A 38 -0.73 10.86 -20.83
C ASP A 38 -0.39 9.43 -20.34
N PHE A 39 0.30 9.34 -19.19
CA PHE A 39 0.58 8.08 -18.51
C PHE A 39 -0.67 7.24 -18.22
N VAL A 40 -1.84 7.86 -17.98
CA VAL A 40 -3.09 7.13 -17.70
C VAL A 40 -3.59 6.41 -18.94
N VAL A 41 -3.47 7.04 -20.11
CA VAL A 41 -3.87 6.43 -21.38
C VAL A 41 -2.95 5.27 -21.71
N GLU A 42 -1.64 5.49 -21.58
CA GLU A 42 -0.65 4.44 -21.80
C GLU A 42 -0.82 3.28 -20.81
N PHE A 43 -1.18 3.56 -19.56
CA PHE A 43 -1.47 2.55 -18.55
C PHE A 43 -2.61 1.59 -18.94
N PHE A 44 -3.72 2.11 -19.48
CA PHE A 44 -4.90 1.33 -19.84
C PHE A 44 -4.78 0.63 -21.20
N PHE A 45 -4.10 1.26 -22.17
CA PHE A 45 -4.06 0.78 -23.55
C PHE A 45 -2.76 0.06 -23.93
N ASN A 46 -1.71 0.18 -23.12
CA ASN A 46 -0.46 -0.54 -23.36
C ASN A 46 -0.50 -1.92 -22.68
N SER A 47 -0.18 -2.98 -23.43
CA SER A 47 -0.11 -4.35 -22.91
C SER A 47 1.17 -4.64 -22.12
N ASP A 48 2.21 -3.80 -22.25
CA ASP A 48 3.50 -4.02 -21.63
C ASP A 48 3.48 -3.81 -20.10
N VAL A 49 4.40 -4.52 -19.42
CA VAL A 49 4.61 -4.38 -17.98
C VAL A 49 5.51 -3.17 -17.73
N ASN A 50 4.89 -2.02 -17.49
CA ASN A 50 5.58 -0.78 -17.15
C ASN A 50 5.54 -0.51 -15.64
N ALA A 51 6.40 0.39 -15.15
CA ALA A 51 6.47 0.82 -13.75
C ALA A 51 5.11 1.24 -13.18
N GLN A 52 4.23 1.80 -14.01
CA GLN A 52 2.88 2.21 -13.60
C GLN A 52 2.00 1.00 -13.24
N LYS A 53 2.06 -0.11 -13.99
CA LYS A 53 1.34 -1.37 -13.66
C LYS A 53 1.84 -2.00 -12.37
N ILE A 54 3.15 -1.95 -12.15
CA ILE A 54 3.75 -2.39 -10.89
C ILE A 54 3.28 -1.49 -9.73
N SER A 55 3.25 -0.18 -9.94
CA SER A 55 2.75 0.79 -8.95
C SER A 55 1.26 0.52 -8.63
N LEU A 56 0.40 0.33 -9.63
CA LEU A 56 -1.01 0.01 -9.39
C LEU A 56 -1.18 -1.31 -8.63
N GLY A 57 -0.40 -2.34 -8.97
CA GLY A 57 -0.37 -3.61 -8.24
C GLY A 57 0.04 -3.43 -6.78
N SER A 58 1.01 -2.55 -6.52
CA SER A 58 1.46 -2.22 -5.16
C SER A 58 0.41 -1.44 -4.36
N ILE A 59 -0.37 -0.56 -4.99
CA ILE A 59 -1.51 0.14 -4.37
C ILE A 59 -2.60 -0.86 -4.01
N ALA A 60 -2.98 -1.72 -4.96
CA ALA A 60 -3.99 -2.74 -4.75
C ALA A 60 -3.58 -3.69 -3.61
N PHE A 61 -2.31 -4.11 -3.59
CA PHE A 61 -1.75 -4.95 -2.53
C PHE A 61 -1.71 -4.24 -1.17
N GLY A 62 -1.28 -2.98 -1.13
CA GLY A 62 -1.27 -2.16 0.09
C GLY A 62 -2.67 -1.97 0.67
N MET A 63 -3.65 -1.64 -0.17
CA MET A 63 -5.06 -1.53 0.24
C MET A 63 -5.62 -2.87 0.73
N PHE A 64 -5.30 -3.97 0.05
CA PHE A 64 -5.69 -5.32 0.48
C PHE A 64 -5.11 -5.67 1.86
N MET A 65 -3.82 -5.40 2.09
CA MET A 65 -3.17 -5.62 3.38
C MET A 65 -3.78 -4.78 4.50
N ILE A 66 -4.12 -3.52 4.21
CA ILE A 66 -4.78 -2.63 5.16
C ILE A 66 -6.18 -3.15 5.49
N ALA A 67 -7.00 -3.48 4.48
CA ALA A 67 -8.33 -4.03 4.66
C ALA A 67 -8.31 -5.34 5.46
N TRP A 68 -7.38 -6.24 5.16
CA TRP A 68 -7.17 -7.48 5.91
C TRP A 68 -6.69 -7.22 7.35
N GLY A 69 -5.84 -6.21 7.54
CA GLY A 69 -5.38 -5.75 8.85
C GLY A 69 -6.53 -5.23 9.73
N TYR A 70 -7.47 -4.49 9.14
CA TYR A 70 -8.67 -4.00 9.82
C TYR A 70 -9.73 -5.09 10.06
N LYS A 71 -9.76 -6.15 9.25
CA LYS A 71 -10.70 -7.28 9.41
C LYS A 71 -10.51 -8.09 10.70
N LYS A 72 -9.44 -7.82 11.47
CA LYS A 72 -9.42 -8.10 12.92
C LYS A 72 -9.71 -6.80 13.67
N PRO A 73 -11.00 -6.44 13.86
CA PRO A 73 -11.32 -5.43 14.85
C PRO A 73 -10.80 -5.95 16.18
N ASN A 74 -9.90 -5.18 16.79
CA ASN A 74 -9.74 -5.22 18.24
C ASN A 74 -10.98 -4.54 18.88
N VAL A 75 -12.19 -4.99 18.53
CA VAL A 75 -13.31 -4.98 19.46
C VAL A 75 -13.01 -6.14 20.41
N LYS A 76 -12.04 -5.94 21.28
CA LYS A 76 -12.21 -6.43 22.64
C LYS A 76 -13.31 -5.56 23.20
N THR A 77 -14.51 -6.13 23.17
CA THR A 77 -15.61 -5.87 24.10
C THR A 77 -15.05 -5.29 25.40
N ARG A 78 -15.45 -4.08 25.71
CA ARG A 78 -15.70 -3.71 27.09
C ARG A 78 -17.02 -2.99 27.15
#